data_AF-A0A7V5G6R9-F1
#
_entry.id   AF-A0A7V5G6R9-F1
#
_cell.length_a   1.000
_cell.length_b   1.000
_cell.length_c   1.000
_cell.angle_alpha   90.00
_cell.angle_beta   90.00
_cell.angle_gamma   90.00
#
_symmetry.space_group_name_H-M   'P 1'
#
loop_
_entity.id
_entity.type
_entity.pdbx_description
1 polymer ?
#
loop_
_entity_poly.entity_id
_entity_poly.type
_entity_poly.pdbx_seq_one_letter_code
_entity_poly.pdbx_strand_id
1 'polypeptide(L)'
;MRDAKKIIKEQNPLGKKIYKYRDIYKYYNFDKSPYSVLFRYLFFLNSYVSDKKSKLDFNYSKVLQLKSLCLDKNNVVFYNDMSYYLQKAGANKEAIYLLKKIIEKFPNRTVAYYNLGDAYWELGDRTKAVKAYTTYIEQMCHKGLQKKIPKEVLMRVEN
;
A
#
# COMPACT_ATOMS: atom_id res chain seq x y z
N MET A 1 -30.10 24.35 5.10
CA MET A 1 -29.68 24.52 3.68
C MET A 1 -28.26 25.08 3.70
N ARG A 2 -27.21 24.48 3.14
CA ARG A 2 -27.08 23.59 1.99
C ARG A 2 -26.11 22.42 2.26
N ASP A 3 -26.37 21.33 1.56
CA ASP A 3 -25.79 20.00 1.65
C ASP A 3 -24.27 19.88 1.53
N ALA A 4 -23.63 19.25 2.52
CA ALA A 4 -22.30 18.63 2.38
C ALA A 4 -22.40 17.14 1.97
N LYS A 5 -23.54 16.73 1.39
CA LYS A 5 -23.75 15.42 0.76
C LYS A 5 -23.27 15.42 -0.70
N LYS A 6 -21.97 15.61 -1.01
CA LYS A 6 -21.48 15.21 -2.36
C LYS A 6 -19.97 15.20 -2.68
N ILE A 7 -19.05 14.97 -1.75
CA ILE A 7 -17.62 14.89 -2.14
C ILE A 7 -17.09 13.46 -2.00
N ILE A 8 -17.42 12.72 -3.06
CA ILE A 8 -16.70 11.64 -3.78
C ILE A 8 -16.10 10.51 -2.95
N LYS A 9 -16.72 9.35 -3.13
CA LYS A 9 -16.30 8.00 -2.74
C LYS A 9 -15.33 7.48 -3.79
N GLU A 10 -14.11 7.14 -3.39
CA GLU A 10 -13.30 6.16 -4.13
C GLU A 10 -12.93 5.03 -3.16
N GLN A 11 -13.45 3.84 -3.46
CA GLN A 11 -13.24 2.63 -2.66
C GLN A 11 -12.04 1.88 -3.24
N ASN A 12 -11.03 1.59 -2.41
CA ASN A 12 -10.06 0.55 -2.71
C ASN A 12 -10.81 -0.81 -2.83
N PRO A 13 -10.37 -1.76 -3.68
CA PRO A 13 -10.99 -3.08 -3.94
C PRO A 13 -11.40 -3.94 -2.72
N LEU A 14 -11.07 -3.53 -1.48
CA LEU A 14 -11.51 -4.15 -0.24
C LEU A 14 -12.64 -3.40 0.51
N GLY A 15 -13.21 -2.33 -0.05
CA GLY A 15 -14.45 -1.70 0.45
C GLY A 15 -14.34 -0.99 1.80
N LYS A 16 -13.14 -0.59 2.24
CA LYS A 16 -12.96 0.14 3.52
C LYS A 16 -13.05 1.66 3.33
N LYS A 17 -13.82 2.30 4.22
CA LYS A 17 -14.11 3.74 4.25
C LYS A 17 -12.81 4.55 4.43
N ILE A 18 -12.58 5.52 3.55
CA ILE A 18 -11.51 6.53 3.67
C ILE A 18 -12.00 7.61 4.64
N TYR A 19 -11.29 7.85 5.74
CA TYR A 19 -11.63 8.88 6.72
C TYR A 19 -11.24 10.28 6.20
N LYS A 20 -12.00 11.32 6.56
CA LYS A 20 -11.66 12.72 6.26
C LYS A 20 -10.51 13.19 7.16
N TYR A 21 -9.57 13.94 6.59
CA TYR A 21 -8.30 14.38 7.18
C TYR A 21 -8.40 15.00 8.59
N ARG A 22 -9.39 15.87 8.82
CA ARG A 22 -9.57 16.58 10.10
C ARG A 22 -9.96 15.64 11.25
N ASP A 23 -10.61 14.52 10.93
CA ASP A 23 -11.09 13.58 11.94
C ASP A 23 -9.94 12.67 12.42
N ILE A 24 -8.95 12.38 11.57
CA ILE A 24 -7.79 11.55 11.89
C ILE A 24 -6.85 12.25 12.88
N TYR A 25 -6.52 13.53 12.65
CA TYR A 25 -5.64 14.28 13.55
C TYR A 25 -6.22 14.39 14.97
N LYS A 26 -7.52 14.62 15.08
CA LYS A 26 -8.23 14.76 16.35
C LYS A 26 -8.38 13.41 17.09
N TYR A 27 -8.57 12.31 16.36
CA TYR A 27 -8.80 10.98 16.93
C TYR A 27 -7.54 10.38 17.59
N TYR A 28 -6.34 10.80 17.18
CA TYR A 28 -5.08 10.14 17.56
C TYR A 28 -4.07 11.02 18.34
N ASN A 29 -4.42 12.27 18.70
CA ASN A 29 -3.57 13.18 19.52
C ASN A 29 -2.11 13.29 19.01
N PHE A 30 -1.95 13.67 17.75
CA PHE A 30 -0.75 13.42 16.93
C PHE A 30 0.49 14.30 17.18
N ASP A 31 0.45 15.35 18.01
CA ASP A 31 1.60 16.26 18.18
C ASP A 31 2.86 15.60 18.78
N LYS A 32 2.76 14.36 19.27
CA LYS A 32 3.88 13.60 19.88
C LYS A 32 4.08 12.19 19.33
N SER A 33 3.33 11.81 18.29
CA SER A 33 3.33 10.42 17.81
C SER A 33 4.32 10.19 16.66
N PRO A 34 5.15 9.12 16.69
CA PRO A 34 6.04 8.76 15.59
C PRO A 34 5.29 8.48 14.27
N TYR A 35 3.99 8.20 14.36
CA TYR A 35 3.10 8.03 13.22
C TYR A 35 2.87 9.34 12.44
N SER A 36 3.23 10.51 12.97
CA SER A 36 3.12 11.80 12.27
C SER A 36 4.10 11.91 11.09
N VAL A 37 5.31 11.36 11.21
CA VAL A 37 6.32 11.34 10.14
C VAL A 37 5.88 10.44 9.01
N LEU A 38 5.44 9.23 9.38
CA LEU A 38 4.78 8.28 8.50
C LEU A 38 3.66 9.02 7.74
N PHE A 39 2.67 9.58 8.44
CA PHE A 39 1.52 10.22 7.81
C PHE A 39 1.88 11.35 6.83
N ARG A 40 2.81 12.25 7.20
CA ARG A 40 3.30 13.30 6.29
C ARG A 40 3.92 12.73 5.02
N TYR A 41 4.64 11.62 5.16
CA TYR A 41 5.27 10.95 4.04
C TYR A 41 4.27 10.26 3.11
N LEU A 42 3.25 9.59 3.65
CA LEU A 42 2.16 9.03 2.83
C LEU A 42 1.38 10.12 2.11
N PHE A 43 1.09 11.23 2.78
CA PHE A 43 0.43 12.38 2.17
C PHE A 43 1.23 12.93 0.99
N PHE A 44 2.55 13.06 1.17
CA PHE A 44 3.46 13.48 0.11
C PHE A 44 3.41 12.51 -1.08
N LEU A 45 3.53 11.20 -0.83
CA LEU A 45 3.47 10.17 -1.88
C LEU A 45 2.14 10.17 -2.64
N ASN A 46 1.01 10.28 -1.92
CA ASN A 46 -0.30 10.35 -2.54
C ASN A 46 -0.45 11.59 -3.42
N SER A 47 0.02 12.75 -2.94
CA SER A 47 0.00 14.00 -3.71
C SER A 47 0.87 13.90 -4.96
N TYR A 48 2.05 13.28 -4.84
CA TYR A 48 2.96 13.02 -5.95
C TYR A 48 2.34 12.14 -7.03
N VAL A 49 1.74 11.00 -6.65
CA VAL A 49 1.09 10.08 -7.60
C VAL A 49 -0.09 10.76 -8.30
N SER A 50 -0.79 11.67 -7.61
CA SER A 50 -1.93 12.40 -8.16
C SER A 50 -1.50 13.49 -9.16
N ASP A 51 -0.36 14.14 -8.90
CA ASP A 51 0.20 15.21 -9.73
C ASP A 51 1.38 14.67 -10.56
N LYS A 52 1.06 14.08 -11.72
CA LYS A 52 1.98 13.44 -12.69
C LYS A 52 3.18 14.29 -13.18
N LYS A 53 3.41 15.49 -12.62
CA LYS A 53 4.37 16.50 -13.09
C LYS A 53 5.76 16.45 -12.48
N SER A 54 6.00 15.76 -11.38
CA SER A 54 7.36 15.75 -10.80
C SER A 54 8.11 14.49 -11.20
N LYS A 55 9.16 14.62 -12.02
CA LYS A 55 10.28 13.68 -11.99
C LYS A 55 11.01 13.95 -10.68
N LEU A 56 10.59 13.30 -9.60
CA LEU A 56 11.27 13.46 -8.32
C LEU A 56 12.27 12.32 -8.19
N ASP A 57 13.55 12.66 -8.05
CA ASP A 57 14.56 11.74 -7.54
C ASP A 57 14.17 11.40 -6.10
N PHE A 58 13.42 10.31 -5.98
CA PHE A 58 12.95 9.80 -4.72
C PHE A 58 14.16 9.40 -3.87
N ASN A 59 14.45 10.19 -2.84
CA ASN A 59 15.64 10.00 -2.03
C ASN A 59 15.43 8.84 -1.03
N TYR A 60 16.07 7.70 -1.33
CA TYR A 60 16.18 6.47 -0.53
C TYR A 60 16.42 6.71 0.98
N SER A 61 17.10 7.82 1.34
CA SER A 61 17.35 8.21 2.74
C SER A 61 16.07 8.36 3.58
N LYS A 62 14.96 8.80 2.99
CA LYS A 62 13.68 8.96 3.72
C LYS A 62 13.00 7.63 4.01
N VAL A 63 13.12 6.64 3.13
CA VAL A 63 12.65 5.26 3.41
C VAL A 63 13.53 4.62 4.48
N LEU A 64 14.83 4.89 4.46
CA LEU A 64 15.75 4.39 5.50
C LEU A 64 15.45 4.95 6.89
N GLN A 65 14.96 6.20 6.99
CA GLN A 65 14.53 6.77 8.28
C GLN A 65 13.38 5.97 8.92
N LEU A 66 12.66 5.15 8.16
CA LEU A 66 11.63 4.25 8.67
C LEU A 66 12.20 3.01 9.37
N LYS A 67 13.51 2.72 9.23
CA LYS A 67 14.17 1.64 9.98
C LYS A 67 14.07 1.84 11.49
N SER A 68 13.93 3.08 11.96
CA SER A 68 13.76 3.39 13.40
C SER A 68 12.35 3.12 13.91
N LEU A 69 11.38 2.91 13.01
CA LEU A 69 9.99 2.68 13.37
C LEU A 69 9.67 1.18 13.28
N CYS A 70 9.37 0.59 14.43
CA CYS A 70 9.01 -0.82 14.50
C CYS A 70 7.68 -1.08 13.79
N LEU A 71 7.68 -1.92 12.76
CA LEU A 71 6.46 -2.45 12.15
C LEU A 71 5.68 -3.27 13.20
N ASP A 72 4.38 -3.03 13.37
CA ASP A 72 3.49 -3.72 14.30
C ASP A 72 2.06 -3.79 13.75
N LYS A 73 1.13 -4.37 14.53
CA LYS A 73 -0.27 -4.57 14.12
C LYS A 73 -1.04 -3.25 13.96
N ASN A 74 -0.62 -2.18 14.63
CA ASN A 74 -1.26 -0.87 14.62
C ASN A 74 -0.85 -0.05 13.40
N ASN A 75 0.39 -0.24 12.92
CA ASN A 75 0.93 0.54 11.80
C ASN A 75 1.08 -0.23 10.48
N VAL A 76 0.90 -1.56 10.43
CA VAL A 76 1.04 -2.34 9.20
C VAL A 76 0.15 -1.86 8.05
N VAL A 77 -1.02 -1.30 8.35
CA VAL A 77 -1.89 -0.70 7.32
C VAL A 77 -1.17 0.46 6.64
N PHE A 78 -0.54 1.32 7.43
CA PHE A 78 0.21 2.47 6.94
C PHE A 78 1.37 2.04 6.02
N TYR A 79 2.15 1.03 6.41
CA TYR A 79 3.22 0.51 5.56
C TYR A 79 2.69 -0.12 4.26
N ASN A 80 1.51 -0.75 4.27
CA ASN A 80 0.90 -1.26 3.03
C ASN A 80 0.52 -0.11 2.08
N ASP A 81 -0.10 0.95 2.61
CA ASP A 81 -0.50 2.10 1.82
C ASP A 81 0.73 2.81 1.24
N MET A 82 1.79 2.98 2.04
CA MET A 82 3.08 3.47 1.54
C MET A 82 3.61 2.65 0.39
N SER A 83 3.69 1.32 0.53
CA SER A 83 4.17 0.43 -0.53
C SER A 83 3.37 0.57 -1.81
N TYR A 84 2.04 0.73 -1.70
CA TYR A 84 1.18 0.98 -2.84
C TYR A 84 1.54 2.29 -3.55
N TYR A 85 1.67 3.41 -2.82
CA TYR A 85 2.00 4.68 -3.47
C TYR A 85 3.44 4.72 -4.00
N LEU A 86 4.37 4.03 -3.36
CA LEU A 86 5.72 3.85 -3.90
C LEU A 86 5.69 3.11 -5.24
N GLN A 87 4.90 2.03 -5.33
CA GLN A 87 4.69 1.31 -6.59
C GLN A 87 4.08 2.22 -7.66
N LYS A 88 3.03 3.00 -7.32
CA LYS A 88 2.41 3.95 -8.27
C LYS A 88 3.34 5.09 -8.69
N ALA A 89 4.30 5.45 -7.84
CA ALA A 89 5.35 6.41 -8.15
C ALA A 89 6.51 5.81 -8.97
N GLY A 90 6.48 4.51 -9.29
CA GLY A 90 7.58 3.83 -9.99
C GLY A 90 8.74 3.41 -9.08
N ALA A 91 8.69 3.71 -7.78
CA ALA A 91 9.66 3.30 -6.76
C ALA A 91 9.44 1.83 -6.34
N ASN A 92 9.50 0.93 -7.33
CA ASN A 92 9.16 -0.48 -7.16
C ASN A 92 10.11 -1.21 -6.20
N LYS A 93 11.41 -0.88 -6.20
CA LYS A 93 12.41 -1.51 -5.33
C LYS A 93 12.12 -1.24 -3.86
N GLU A 94 11.69 -0.03 -3.53
CA GLU A 94 11.36 0.40 -2.18
C GLU A 94 10.00 -0.15 -1.74
N ALA A 95 9.03 -0.19 -2.64
CA ALA A 95 7.78 -0.90 -2.40
C ALA A 95 8.04 -2.37 -2.02
N ILE A 96 8.86 -3.08 -2.81
CA ILE A 96 9.28 -4.47 -2.55
C ILE A 96 9.96 -4.59 -1.18
N TYR A 97 10.88 -3.69 -0.82
CA TYR A 97 11.56 -3.75 0.48
C TYR A 97 10.57 -3.70 1.65
N LEU A 98 9.63 -2.73 1.64
CA LEU A 98 8.63 -2.60 2.68
C LEU A 98 7.67 -3.81 2.70
N LEU A 99 7.24 -4.28 1.54
CA LEU A 99 6.33 -5.42 1.43
C LEU A 99 6.96 -6.72 1.97
N LYS A 100 8.24 -6.96 1.69
CA LYS A 100 8.97 -8.10 2.27
C LYS A 100 9.05 -7.98 3.80
N LYS A 101 9.23 -6.79 4.35
CA LYS A 101 9.19 -6.58 5.82
C LYS A 101 7.81 -6.80 6.41
N ILE A 102 6.75 -6.40 5.71
CA ILE A 102 5.37 -6.70 6.11
C ILE A 102 5.15 -8.21 6.14
N ILE A 103 5.55 -8.93 5.09
CA ILE A 103 5.37 -10.38 4.96
C ILE A 103 6.18 -11.15 6.01
N GLU A 104 7.41 -10.73 6.29
CA GLU A 104 8.27 -11.32 7.33
C GLU A 104 7.58 -11.31 8.71
N LYS A 105 6.89 -10.21 9.05
CA LYS A 105 6.20 -10.08 10.34
C LYS A 105 4.75 -10.56 10.33
N PHE A 106 4.08 -10.44 9.19
CA PHE A 106 2.65 -10.72 9.00
C PHE A 106 2.42 -11.57 7.74
N PRO A 107 2.80 -12.85 7.74
CA PRO A 107 2.72 -13.71 6.56
C PRO A 107 1.27 -13.94 6.08
N ASN A 108 0.26 -13.69 6.92
CA ASN A 108 -1.16 -13.82 6.55
C ASN A 108 -1.77 -12.51 5.99
N ARG A 109 -0.94 -11.48 5.75
CA ARG A 109 -1.36 -10.19 5.21
C ARG A 109 -1.50 -10.27 3.69
N THR A 110 -2.61 -10.83 3.23
CA THR A 110 -2.91 -11.09 1.80
C THR A 110 -2.68 -9.91 0.86
N VAL A 111 -3.06 -8.69 1.26
CA VAL A 111 -2.84 -7.48 0.45
C VAL A 111 -1.35 -7.20 0.16
N ALA A 112 -0.44 -7.62 1.04
CA ALA A 112 1.00 -7.43 0.84
C ALA A 112 1.53 -8.31 -0.31
N TYR A 113 1.00 -9.52 -0.49
CA TYR A 113 1.37 -10.39 -1.61
C TYR A 113 0.86 -9.87 -2.94
N TYR A 114 -0.36 -9.34 -2.97
CA TYR A 114 -0.90 -8.65 -4.16
C TYR A 114 -0.01 -7.47 -4.57
N ASN A 115 0.28 -6.56 -3.63
CA ASN A 115 1.13 -5.40 -3.90
C ASN A 115 2.57 -5.80 -4.27
N LEU A 116 3.07 -6.91 -3.74
CA LEU A 116 4.40 -7.43 -4.06
C LEU A 116 4.45 -7.98 -5.48
N GLY A 117 3.39 -8.66 -5.89
CA GLY A 117 3.18 -9.08 -7.28
C GLY A 117 3.18 -7.88 -8.22
N ASP A 118 2.43 -6.82 -7.90
CA ASP A 118 2.37 -5.60 -8.73
C ASP A 118 3.75 -4.94 -8.84
N ALA A 119 4.47 -4.80 -7.72
CA ALA A 119 5.79 -4.17 -7.73
C ALA A 119 6.84 -4.99 -8.50
N TYR A 120 6.85 -6.32 -8.38
CA TYR A 120 7.72 -7.16 -9.20
C TYR A 120 7.32 -7.15 -10.67
N TRP A 121 6.01 -7.10 -10.96
CA TRP A 121 5.50 -7.01 -12.32
C TRP A 121 5.97 -5.73 -13.00
N GLU A 122 5.85 -4.57 -12.36
CA GLU A 122 6.35 -3.31 -12.91
C GLU A 122 7.88 -3.26 -13.05
N LEU A 123 8.62 -4.00 -12.21
CA LEU A 123 10.08 -4.12 -12.32
C LEU A 123 10.52 -5.09 -13.44
N GLY A 124 9.59 -5.84 -14.04
CA GLY A 124 9.87 -6.84 -15.07
C GLY A 124 10.30 -8.22 -14.53
N ASP A 125 10.36 -8.41 -13.21
CA ASP A 125 10.67 -9.70 -12.58
C ASP A 125 9.41 -10.57 -12.53
N ARG A 126 9.01 -11.08 -13.71
CA ARG A 126 7.78 -11.88 -13.90
C ARG A 126 7.75 -13.12 -13.00
N THR A 127 8.88 -13.80 -12.85
CA THR A 127 8.98 -15.01 -12.02
C THR A 127 8.63 -14.72 -10.56
N LYS A 128 9.17 -13.65 -9.96
CA LYS A 128 8.81 -13.28 -8.59
C LYS A 128 7.40 -12.71 -8.48
N ALA A 129 6.92 -12.01 -9.52
CA ALA A 129 5.56 -11.50 -9.56
C ALA A 129 4.54 -12.66 -9.51
N VAL A 130 4.70 -13.66 -10.39
CA VAL A 130 3.86 -14.88 -10.42
C VAL A 130 3.85 -15.54 -9.05
N LYS A 131 5.02 -15.78 -8.45
CA LYS A 131 5.10 -16.40 -7.12
C LYS A 131 4.31 -15.63 -6.05
N ALA A 132 4.41 -14.31 -6.03
CA ALA A 132 3.66 -13.48 -5.09
C ALA A 132 2.15 -13.53 -5.36
N TYR A 133 1.73 -13.52 -6.63
CA TYR A 133 0.33 -13.65 -7.00
C TYR A 133 -0.25 -15.02 -6.67
N THR A 134 0.48 -16.10 -6.88
CA THR A 134 0.06 -17.45 -6.49
C THR A 134 -0.26 -17.51 -5.00
N THR A 135 0.63 -16.99 -4.14
CA THR A 135 0.36 -16.94 -2.69
C THR A 135 -0.83 -16.03 -2.36
N TYR A 136 -1.01 -14.91 -3.05
CA TYR A 136 -2.21 -14.08 -2.89
C TYR A 136 -3.49 -14.85 -3.23
N ILE A 137 -3.51 -15.56 -4.37
CA ILE A 137 -4.65 -16.38 -4.82
C ILE A 137 -4.96 -17.46 -3.77
N GLU A 138 -3.95 -18.21 -3.32
CA GLU A 138 -4.09 -19.25 -2.28
C GLU A 138 -4.73 -18.68 -1.00
N GLN A 139 -4.25 -17.54 -0.53
CA GLN A 139 -4.81 -16.90 0.67
C GLN A 139 -6.24 -16.40 0.47
N MET A 140 -6.57 -15.89 -0.71
CA MET A 140 -7.94 -15.48 -1.05
C MET A 140 -8.87 -16.70 -1.12
N CYS A 141 -8.41 -17.81 -1.68
CA CYS A 141 -9.14 -19.08 -1.70
C CYS A 141 -9.40 -19.61 -0.29
N HIS A 142 -8.38 -19.66 0.56
CA HIS A 142 -8.53 -20.08 1.96
C HIS A 142 -9.52 -19.20 2.73
N LYS A 143 -9.66 -17.92 2.37
CA LYS A 143 -10.61 -16.98 2.99
C LYS A 143 -12.02 -17.01 2.38
N GLY A 144 -12.27 -17.85 1.39
CA GLY A 144 -13.55 -17.86 0.65
C GLY A 144 -13.80 -16.60 -0.17
N LEU A 145 -12.73 -15.90 -0.57
CA LEU A 145 -12.78 -14.63 -1.29
C LEU A 145 -12.35 -14.76 -2.76
N GLN A 146 -12.44 -15.96 -3.35
CA GLN A 146 -12.01 -16.23 -4.73
C GLN A 146 -12.62 -15.25 -5.73
N LYS A 147 -13.90 -14.92 -5.55
CA LYS A 147 -14.66 -13.99 -6.40
C LYS A 147 -14.11 -12.55 -6.39
N LYS A 148 -13.25 -12.19 -5.43
CA LYS A 148 -12.62 -10.87 -5.31
C LYS A 148 -11.21 -10.82 -5.90
N ILE A 149 -10.69 -11.92 -6.43
CA ILE A 149 -9.40 -11.95 -7.11
C ILE A 149 -9.52 -11.17 -8.44
N PRO A 150 -8.70 -10.15 -8.69
CA PRO A 150 -8.71 -9.42 -9.96
C PRO A 150 -8.38 -10.33 -11.14
N LYS A 151 -9.07 -10.16 -12.28
CA LYS A 151 -8.86 -11.00 -13.46
C LYS A 151 -7.42 -10.90 -13.98
N GLU A 152 -6.83 -9.72 -13.88
CA GLU A 152 -5.45 -9.44 -14.27
C GLU A 152 -4.46 -10.30 -13.50
N VAL A 153 -4.73 -10.56 -12.22
CA VAL A 153 -3.86 -11.43 -11.40
C VAL A 153 -3.91 -12.87 -11.90
N LEU A 154 -5.08 -13.38 -12.27
CA LEU A 154 -5.23 -14.73 -12.82
C LEU A 154 -4.49 -14.85 -14.16
N MET A 155 -4.70 -13.89 -15.08
CA MET A 155 -4.00 -13.85 -16.36
C MET A 155 -2.48 -13.77 -16.19
N ARG A 156 -1.98 -13.03 -15.19
CA ARG A 156 -0.55 -12.89 -14.93
C ARG A 156 0.11 -14.15 -14.38
N VAL A 157 -0.66 -15.10 -13.86
CA VAL A 157 -0.16 -16.39 -13.35
C VAL A 157 -0.28 -17.50 -14.39
N GLU A 158 -1.22 -17.38 -15.33
CA GLU A 158 -1.46 -18.36 -16.40
C GLU A 158 -0.49 -18.23 -17.60
N ASN A 159 0.17 -17.08 -17.76
CA ASN A 159 1.13 -16.79 -18.86
C ASN A 159 2.58 -16.81 -18.38
#